data_AF-A0A085WPG1-F1
#
_entry.id   AF-A0A085WPG1-F1
#
_cell.length_a   1.000
_cell.length_b   1.000
_cell.length_c   1.000
_cell.angle_alpha   90.00
_cell.angle_beta   90.00
_cell.angle_gamma   90.00
#
_symmetry.space_group_name_H-M   'P 1'
#
loop_
_entity.id
_entity.type
_entity.pdbx_description
1 polymer ?
#
loop_
_entity_poly.entity_id
_entity_poly.type
_entity_poly.pdbx_seq_one_letter_code
_entity_poly.pdbx_strand_id
1 'polypeptide(L)'
;MASRYWVVAALFLAMPTACKVLRPLPLPEPERLVVLWGDHAVAKPRVHMVLLGGFAGIALLLAALGIYGVLSQVAAQRTREIGIRMALGAQPSDVLRLTLHQELTPALEGIGLGLGVAWAGSRLLESLIYGVSATDPLSFLMVPVFLTGVALFAAWLPARRATQADPTEALRQE
;
A
#
# COMPACT_ATOMS: atom_id res chain seq x y z
N MET A 1 -19.51 26.26 -73.20
CA MET A 1 -18.87 26.03 -71.88
C MET A 1 -19.72 26.54 -70.69
N ALA A 2 -21.06 26.41 -70.70
CA ALA A 2 -21.95 26.96 -69.65
C ALA A 2 -22.76 25.91 -68.86
N SER A 3 -22.46 24.62 -69.02
CA SER A 3 -23.30 23.52 -68.51
C SER A 3 -22.85 22.90 -67.18
N ARG A 4 -21.73 23.35 -66.58
CA ARG A 4 -21.17 22.72 -65.36
C ARG A 4 -21.67 23.32 -64.04
N TYR A 5 -22.15 24.56 -64.03
CA TYR A 5 -22.54 25.26 -62.79
C TYR A 5 -23.94 24.86 -62.27
N TRP A 6 -24.84 24.47 -63.16
CA TRP A 6 -26.22 24.09 -62.81
C TRP A 6 -26.31 22.80 -62.00
N VAL A 7 -25.43 21.82 -62.28
CA VAL A 7 -25.41 20.54 -61.56
C VAL A 7 -24.95 20.72 -60.11
N VAL A 8 -23.96 21.60 -59.87
CA VAL A 8 -23.44 21.87 -58.52
C VAL A 8 -24.45 22.67 -57.68
N ALA A 9 -25.14 23.64 -58.29
CA ALA A 9 -26.21 24.39 -57.62
C ALA A 9 -27.43 23.52 -57.28
N ALA A 10 -27.82 22.60 -58.18
CA ALA A 10 -28.90 21.64 -57.92
C ALA A 10 -28.55 20.64 -56.80
N LEU A 11 -27.28 20.20 -56.72
CA LEU A 11 -26.82 19.32 -55.65
C LEU A 11 -26.86 20.01 -54.28
N PHE A 12 -26.47 21.29 -54.23
CA PHE A 12 -26.45 22.08 -52.99
C PHE A 12 -27.87 22.40 -52.47
N LEU A 13 -28.83 22.60 -53.37
CA LEU A 13 -30.24 22.81 -53.01
C LEU A 13 -30.96 21.52 -52.56
N ALA A 14 -30.50 20.35 -53.00
CA ALA A 14 -31.11 19.05 -52.66
C ALA A 14 -30.61 18.45 -51.34
N MET A 15 -29.47 18.92 -50.83
CA MET A 15 -28.86 18.49 -49.57
C MET A 15 -29.75 18.68 -48.32
N PRO A 16 -30.45 19.81 -48.10
CA PRO A 16 -31.33 19.98 -46.93
C PRO A 16 -32.56 19.05 -46.98
N THR A 17 -33.04 18.71 -48.18
CA THR A 17 -34.18 17.82 -48.39
C THR A 17 -33.81 16.37 -48.14
N ALA A 18 -32.63 15.93 -48.62
CA ALA A 18 -32.10 14.59 -48.33
C ALA A 18 -31.87 14.37 -46.82
N CYS A 19 -31.41 15.39 -46.10
CA CYS A 19 -31.20 15.34 -44.64
C CYS A 19 -32.52 15.27 -43.84
N LYS A 20 -33.64 15.69 -44.43
CA LYS A 20 -34.99 15.59 -43.83
C LYS A 20 -35.61 14.20 -44.06
N VAL A 21 -35.30 13.58 -45.20
CA VAL A 21 -35.79 12.25 -45.60
C VAL A 21 -34.98 11.11 -44.98
N LEU A 22 -33.69 11.32 -44.65
CA LEU A 22 -32.84 10.35 -43.95
C LEU A 22 -32.95 10.45 -42.41
N ARG A 23 -33.99 11.12 -41.89
CA ARG A 23 -34.28 11.26 -40.45
C ARG A 23 -35.22 10.21 -39.82
N PRO A 24 -35.90 9.29 -40.53
CA PRO A 24 -36.71 8.26 -39.89
C PRO A 24 -35.93 6.96 -39.65
N LEU A 25 -34.62 6.89 -39.91
CA LEU A 25 -33.87 5.71 -39.48
C LEU A 25 -33.76 5.72 -37.95
N PRO A 26 -34.13 4.63 -37.26
CA PRO A 26 -33.90 4.45 -35.83
C PRO A 26 -32.40 4.31 -35.61
N LEU A 27 -31.71 5.44 -35.55
CA LEU A 27 -30.35 5.50 -35.07
C LEU A 27 -30.41 5.16 -33.57
N PRO A 28 -29.71 4.12 -33.11
CA PRO A 28 -29.58 3.86 -31.69
C PRO A 28 -29.04 5.14 -31.02
N GLU A 29 -29.71 5.57 -29.96
CA GLU A 29 -29.36 6.77 -29.20
C GLU A 29 -27.85 6.75 -28.86
N PRO A 30 -27.13 7.88 -29.02
CA PRO A 30 -25.69 7.92 -28.77
C PRO A 30 -25.33 7.54 -27.32
N GLU A 31 -26.25 7.72 -26.37
CA GLU A 31 -26.09 7.26 -24.99
C GLU A 31 -26.02 5.73 -24.90
N ARG A 32 -26.81 5.00 -25.70
CA ARG A 32 -26.76 3.52 -25.71
C ARG A 32 -25.44 3.00 -26.29
N LEU A 33 -24.84 3.70 -27.24
CA LEU A 33 -23.53 3.34 -27.81
C LEU A 33 -22.39 3.50 -26.80
N VAL A 34 -22.47 4.51 -25.93
CA VAL A 34 -21.50 4.72 -24.84
C VAL A 34 -21.70 3.69 -23.72
N VAL A 35 -22.94 3.32 -23.40
CA VAL A 35 -23.23 2.29 -22.39
C VAL A 35 -22.79 0.89 -22.90
N LEU A 36 -23.09 0.55 -24.16
CA LEU A 36 -22.71 -0.75 -24.76
C LEU A 36 -21.18 -0.90 -24.94
N TRP A 37 -20.44 0.20 -25.19
CA TRP A 37 -18.97 0.20 -25.15
C TRP A 37 -18.40 0.29 -23.73
N GLY A 38 -19.13 0.90 -22.81
CA GLY A 38 -18.78 1.03 -21.39
C GLY A 38 -18.68 -0.32 -20.69
N ASP A 39 -19.56 -1.27 -21.04
CA ASP A 39 -19.61 -2.61 -20.45
C ASP A 39 -18.36 -3.47 -20.78
N HIS A 40 -17.65 -3.16 -21.88
CA HIS A 40 -16.37 -3.81 -22.22
C HIS A 40 -15.14 -3.01 -21.74
N ALA A 41 -15.31 -1.74 -21.34
CA ALA A 41 -14.27 -0.91 -20.74
C ALA A 41 -14.16 -1.07 -19.21
N VAL A 42 -15.07 -1.82 -18.58
CA VAL A 42 -15.02 -2.16 -17.13
C VAL A 42 -13.88 -3.12 -16.77
N ALA A 43 -13.17 -3.69 -17.76
CA ALA A 43 -12.03 -4.55 -17.51
C ALA A 43 -10.77 -3.79 -17.02
N LYS A 44 -10.62 -2.51 -17.37
CA LYS A 44 -9.39 -1.74 -17.07
C LYS A 44 -9.19 -1.33 -15.60
N PRO A 45 -10.22 -0.91 -14.83
CA PRO A 45 -10.02 -0.48 -13.44
C PRO A 45 -9.61 -1.64 -12.51
N ARG A 46 -10.17 -2.84 -12.73
CA ARG A 46 -9.92 -3.99 -11.85
C ARG A 46 -8.48 -4.52 -11.93
N VAL A 47 -7.90 -4.54 -13.14
CA VAL A 47 -6.52 -5.02 -13.32
C VAL A 47 -5.52 -4.09 -12.61
N HIS A 48 -5.71 -2.77 -12.70
CA HIS A 48 -4.86 -1.82 -12.00
C HIS A 48 -5.00 -1.95 -10.48
N MET A 49 -6.22 -2.07 -9.95
CA MET A 49 -6.44 -2.29 -8.51
C MET A 49 -5.78 -3.57 -7.99
N VAL A 50 -5.85 -4.68 -8.75
CA VAL A 50 -5.22 -5.95 -8.37
C VAL A 50 -3.69 -5.84 -8.40
N LEU A 51 -3.11 -5.19 -9.41
CA LEU A 51 -1.67 -4.95 -9.49
C LEU A 51 -1.18 -4.09 -8.33
N LEU A 52 -1.80 -2.93 -8.09
CA LEU A 52 -1.46 -2.05 -6.97
C LEU A 52 -1.64 -2.74 -5.62
N GLY A 53 -2.73 -3.48 -5.44
CA GLY A 53 -2.96 -4.29 -4.24
C GLY A 53 -1.90 -5.38 -4.05
N GLY A 54 -1.48 -6.05 -5.12
CA GLY A 54 -0.39 -7.02 -5.10
C GLY A 54 0.95 -6.39 -4.71
N PHE A 55 1.31 -5.25 -5.30
CA PHE A 55 2.51 -4.48 -4.92
C PHE A 55 2.47 -4.05 -3.46
N ALA A 56 1.33 -3.53 -2.99
CA ALA A 56 1.15 -3.16 -1.59
C ALA A 56 1.33 -4.37 -0.66
N GLY A 57 0.78 -5.54 -1.03
CA GLY A 57 0.95 -6.79 -0.28
C GLY A 57 2.41 -7.24 -0.20
N ILE A 58 3.14 -7.22 -1.33
CA ILE A 58 4.57 -7.56 -1.35
C ILE A 58 5.40 -6.56 -0.54
N ALA A 59 5.12 -5.26 -0.68
CA ALA A 59 5.79 -4.22 0.09
C ALA A 59 5.56 -4.41 1.60
N LEU A 60 4.34 -4.75 2.01
CA LEU A 60 4.00 -5.04 3.41
C LEU A 60 4.76 -6.26 3.93
N LEU A 61 4.86 -7.33 3.14
CA LEU A 61 5.65 -8.52 3.48
C LEU A 61 7.14 -8.21 3.63
N LEU A 62 7.71 -7.45 2.69
CA LEU A 62 9.12 -7.04 2.75
C LEU A 62 9.40 -6.14 3.96
N ALA A 63 8.48 -5.22 4.28
CA ALA A 63 8.58 -4.41 5.49
C ALA A 63 8.56 -5.28 6.75
N ALA A 64 7.64 -6.23 6.84
CA ALA A 64 7.57 -7.17 7.96
C ALA A 64 8.83 -8.02 8.11
N LEU A 65 9.37 -8.55 7.00
CA LEU A 65 10.62 -9.31 6.98
C LEU A 65 11.83 -8.44 7.39
N GLY A 66 11.88 -7.19 6.93
CA GLY A 66 12.94 -6.25 7.29
C GLY A 66 12.91 -5.91 8.78
N ILE A 67 11.73 -5.60 9.33
CA ILE A 67 11.52 -5.39 10.77
C ILE A 67 12.00 -6.63 11.54
N TYR A 68 11.52 -7.81 11.19
CA TYR A 68 11.93 -9.05 11.85
C TYR A 68 13.44 -9.30 11.78
N GLY A 69 14.05 -9.13 10.60
CA GLY A 69 15.49 -9.31 10.40
C GLY A 69 16.33 -8.36 11.25
N VAL A 70 16.01 -7.07 11.25
CA VAL A 70 16.74 -6.06 12.03
C VAL A 70 16.60 -6.32 13.53
N LEU A 71 15.37 -6.48 14.02
CA LEU A 71 15.10 -6.72 15.45
C LEU A 71 15.72 -8.03 15.96
N SER A 72 15.62 -9.11 15.18
CA SER A 72 16.21 -10.40 15.57
C SER A 72 17.74 -10.36 15.64
N GLN A 73 18.37 -9.59 14.75
CA GLN A 73 19.82 -9.47 14.70
C GLN A 73 20.37 -8.59 15.82
N VAL A 74 19.73 -7.44 16.11
CA VAL A 74 20.11 -6.58 17.24
C VAL A 74 19.97 -7.35 18.55
N ALA A 75 18.89 -8.12 18.70
CA ALA A 75 18.66 -8.84 19.93
C ALA A 75 19.59 -10.04 20.13
N ALA A 76 19.97 -10.74 19.05
CA ALA A 76 21.01 -11.79 19.10
C ALA A 76 22.37 -11.24 19.55
N GLN A 77 22.73 -10.03 19.12
CA GLN A 77 23.97 -9.37 19.56
C GLN A 77 23.92 -8.95 21.04
N ARG A 78 22.76 -8.54 21.57
CA ARG A 78 22.61 -8.06 22.96
C ARG A 78 22.36 -9.15 23.99
N THR A 79 22.02 -10.36 23.57
CA THR A 79 21.76 -11.48 24.49
C THR A 79 22.99 -11.82 25.34
N ARG A 80 24.21 -11.61 24.80
CA ARG A 80 25.47 -11.90 25.51
C ARG A 80 25.73 -10.95 26.69
N GLU A 81 25.42 -9.67 26.56
CA GLU A 81 25.54 -8.68 27.63
C GLU A 81 24.46 -8.84 28.69
N ILE A 82 23.24 -9.18 28.24
CA ILE A 82 22.10 -9.48 29.12
C ILE A 82 22.39 -10.70 30.00
N GLY A 83 23.00 -11.75 29.45
CA GLY A 83 23.43 -12.93 30.21
C GLY A 83 24.42 -12.60 31.34
N ILE A 84 25.37 -11.70 31.08
CA ILE A 84 26.33 -11.23 32.10
C ILE A 84 25.61 -10.44 33.21
N ARG A 85 24.64 -9.58 32.86
CA ARG A 85 23.83 -8.85 33.86
C ARG A 85 22.96 -9.78 34.71
N MET A 86 22.39 -10.83 34.12
CA MET A 86 21.63 -11.83 34.89
C MET A 86 22.52 -12.65 35.82
N ALA A 87 23.74 -12.99 35.40
CA ALA A 87 24.72 -13.68 36.25
C ALA A 87 25.14 -12.84 37.48
N LEU A 88 25.05 -11.51 37.38
CA LEU A 88 25.28 -10.56 38.49
C LEU A 88 24.04 -10.37 39.40
N GLY A 89 22.94 -11.10 39.16
CA GLY A 89 21.73 -11.08 40.01
C GLY A 89 20.64 -10.08 39.59
N ALA A 90 20.70 -9.54 38.37
CA ALA A 90 19.64 -8.65 37.88
C ALA A 90 18.30 -9.36 37.69
N GLN A 91 17.20 -8.71 38.09
CA GLN A 91 15.86 -9.28 37.98
C GLN A 91 15.43 -9.38 36.49
N PRO A 92 15.01 -10.55 35.99
CA PRO A 92 14.72 -10.77 34.58
C PRO A 92 13.60 -9.87 34.02
N SER A 93 12.67 -9.42 34.86
CA SER A 93 11.58 -8.50 34.49
C SER A 93 12.07 -7.10 34.11
N ASP A 94 13.10 -6.59 34.79
CA ASP A 94 13.63 -5.26 34.53
C ASP A 94 14.43 -5.22 33.24
N VAL A 95 15.20 -6.28 33.00
CA VAL A 95 15.96 -6.45 31.75
C VAL A 95 15.02 -6.65 30.56
N LEU A 96 13.95 -7.42 30.74
CA LEU A 96 12.91 -7.62 29.73
C LEU A 96 12.27 -6.29 29.32
N ARG A 97 11.85 -5.47 30.30
CA ARG A 97 11.20 -4.18 30.03
C ARG A 97 12.13 -3.18 29.36
N LEU A 98 13.39 -3.12 29.79
CA LEU A 98 14.41 -2.26 29.19
C LEU A 98 14.69 -2.63 27.74
N THR A 99 14.83 -3.93 27.47
CA THR A 99 15.12 -4.47 26.13
C THR A 99 13.94 -4.23 25.20
N LEU A 100 12.71 -4.55 25.63
CA LEU A 100 11.51 -4.27 24.84
C LEU A 100 11.37 -2.78 24.52
N HIS A 101 11.62 -1.89 25.49
CA HIS A 101 11.54 -0.46 25.24
C HIS A 101 12.57 -0.02 24.19
N GLN A 102 13.83 -0.44 24.31
CA GLN A 102 14.89 -0.10 23.36
C GLN A 102 14.64 -0.62 21.95
N GLU A 103 14.16 -1.87 21.83
CA GLU A 103 13.86 -2.50 20.54
C GLU A 103 12.61 -1.89 19.88
N LEU A 104 11.61 -1.48 20.65
CA LEU A 104 10.36 -0.91 20.13
C LEU A 104 10.46 0.58 19.77
N THR A 105 11.29 1.37 20.47
CA THR A 105 11.47 2.81 20.15
C THR A 105 11.77 3.09 18.67
N PRO A 106 12.79 2.48 18.04
CA PRO A 106 13.11 2.75 16.64
C PRO A 106 12.02 2.25 15.68
N ALA A 107 11.29 1.18 16.03
CA ALA A 107 10.17 0.69 15.25
C ALA A 107 9.00 1.69 15.25
N LEU A 108 8.67 2.26 16.42
CA LEU A 108 7.61 3.25 16.56
C LEU A 108 7.97 4.57 15.85
N GLU A 109 9.22 5.01 15.95
CA GLU A 109 9.71 6.18 15.20
C GLU A 109 9.61 5.95 13.69
N GLY A 110 10.04 4.77 13.21
CA GLY A 110 9.91 4.40 11.80
C GLY A 110 8.47 4.37 11.31
N ILE A 111 7.53 3.82 12.09
CA ILE A 111 6.10 3.80 11.77
C ILE A 111 5.53 5.23 11.73
N GLY A 112 5.88 6.06 12.72
CA GLY A 112 5.44 7.46 12.77
C GLY A 112 5.94 8.28 11.57
N LEU A 113 7.22 8.13 11.22
CA LEU A 113 7.80 8.76 10.04
C LEU A 113 7.14 8.25 8.75
N GLY A 114 6.93 6.94 8.64
CA GLY A 114 6.26 6.33 7.49
C GLY A 114 4.84 6.85 7.28
N LEU A 115 4.07 7.00 8.37
CA LEU A 115 2.73 7.61 8.34
C LEU A 115 2.76 9.07 7.88
N GLY A 116 3.72 9.85 8.38
CA GLY A 116 3.89 11.24 7.96
C GLY A 116 4.20 11.36 6.46
N VAL A 117 5.11 10.52 5.96
CA VAL A 117 5.46 10.45 4.53
C VAL A 117 4.28 10.00 3.68
N ALA A 118 3.54 8.98 4.12
CA ALA A 118 2.36 8.48 3.43
C ALA A 118 1.28 9.57 3.33
N TRP A 119 1.01 10.28 4.43
CA TRP A 119 0.02 11.37 4.44
C TRP A 119 0.41 12.53 3.53
N ALA A 120 1.68 12.96 3.59
CA ALA A 120 2.20 14.01 2.72
C ALA A 120 2.15 13.59 1.23
N GLY A 121 2.51 12.34 0.93
CA GLY A 121 2.41 11.76 -0.41
C GLY A 121 0.98 11.72 -0.95
N SER A 122 0.02 11.28 -0.13
CA SER A 122 -1.41 11.29 -0.49
C SER A 122 -1.90 12.70 -0.82
N ARG A 123 -1.50 13.70 -0.03
CA ARG A 123 -1.86 15.11 -0.27
C ARG A 123 -1.25 15.68 -1.56
N LEU A 124 -0.02 15.30 -1.88
CA LEU A 124 0.63 15.68 -3.14
C LEU A 124 -0.04 15.03 -4.35
N LEU A 125 -0.49 13.78 -4.24
CA LEU A 125 -1.23 13.12 -5.33
C LEU A 125 -2.61 13.76 -5.55
N GLU A 126 -3.31 14.10 -4.46
CA GLU A 126 -4.61 14.78 -4.51
C GLU A 126 -4.51 16.15 -5.19
N SER A 127 -3.40 16.88 -5.02
CA SER A 127 -3.19 18.18 -5.68
C SER A 127 -2.83 18.07 -7.16
N LEU A 128 -2.27 16.93 -7.58
CA LEU A 128 -1.85 16.68 -8.97
C LEU A 128 -2.95 16.02 -9.82
N ILE A 129 -3.87 15.25 -9.20
CA ILE A 129 -4.88 14.46 -9.92
C ILE A 129 -6.27 14.73 -9.33
N TYR A 130 -7.14 15.36 -10.13
CA TYR A 130 -8.54 15.62 -9.75
C TYR A 130 -9.31 14.29 -9.60
N GLY A 131 -9.93 14.08 -8.44
CA GLY A 131 -10.84 12.95 -8.18
C GLY A 131 -10.23 11.70 -7.53
N VAL A 132 -8.97 11.74 -7.08
CA VAL A 132 -8.38 10.64 -6.29
C VAL A 132 -8.58 10.92 -4.81
N SER A 133 -9.51 10.22 -4.17
CA SER A 133 -9.64 10.21 -2.71
C SER A 133 -8.55 9.30 -2.14
N ALA A 134 -7.31 9.81 -2.05
CA ALA A 134 -6.10 9.04 -1.75
C ALA A 134 -5.92 8.64 -0.27
N THR A 135 -6.96 8.87 0.56
CA THR A 135 -6.88 8.68 2.01
C THR A 135 -7.91 7.66 2.46
N ASP A 136 -7.66 6.38 2.20
CA ASP A 136 -8.47 5.30 2.76
C ASP A 136 -8.13 5.15 4.26
N PRO A 137 -9.06 5.49 5.18
CA PRO A 137 -8.78 5.45 6.62
C PRO A 137 -8.44 4.04 7.10
N LEU A 138 -9.00 3.03 6.44
CA LEU A 138 -8.76 1.63 6.76
C LEU A 138 -7.30 1.24 6.51
N SER A 139 -6.70 1.65 5.40
CA SER A 139 -5.30 1.33 5.07
C SER A 139 -4.32 2.05 6.00
N PHE A 140 -4.60 3.31 6.32
CA PHE A 140 -3.82 4.10 7.30
C PHE A 140 -3.91 3.55 8.73
N LEU A 141 -4.93 2.77 9.06
CA LEU A 141 -5.04 2.10 10.35
C LEU A 141 -4.44 0.69 10.34
N MET A 142 -4.80 -0.11 9.34
CA MET A 142 -4.45 -1.53 9.27
C MET A 142 -2.95 -1.75 9.11
N VAL A 143 -2.27 -0.97 8.26
CA VAL A 143 -0.84 -1.16 7.98
C VAL A 143 0.02 -0.88 9.23
N PRO A 144 -0.10 0.28 9.93
CA PRO A 144 0.65 0.52 11.16
C PRO A 144 0.34 -0.49 12.25
N VAL A 145 -0.93 -0.87 12.44
CA VAL A 145 -1.33 -1.86 13.44
C VAL A 145 -0.66 -3.21 13.14
N PHE A 146 -0.68 -3.63 11.87
CA PHE A 146 -0.04 -4.86 11.44
C PHE A 146 1.49 -4.82 11.68
N LEU A 147 2.17 -3.75 11.24
CA LEU A 147 3.62 -3.61 11.43
C LEU A 147 4.01 -3.50 12.91
N THR A 148 3.19 -2.84 13.73
CA THR A 148 3.38 -2.79 15.19
C THR A 148 3.24 -4.19 15.80
N GLY A 149 2.26 -4.98 15.34
CA GLY A 149 2.11 -6.37 15.75
C GLY A 149 3.32 -7.23 15.38
N VAL A 150 3.85 -7.07 14.16
CA VAL A 150 5.09 -7.73 13.72
C VAL A 150 6.28 -7.31 14.58
N ALA A 151 6.43 -6.01 14.85
CA ALA A 151 7.52 -5.49 15.69
C ALA A 151 7.44 -6.03 17.12
N LEU A 152 6.24 -6.08 17.73
CA LEU A 152 6.01 -6.67 19.04
C LEU A 152 6.37 -8.16 19.03
N PHE A 153 5.93 -8.90 18.02
CA PHE A 153 6.22 -10.33 17.91
C PHE A 153 7.71 -10.60 17.74
N ALA A 154 8.37 -9.80 16.90
CA ALA A 154 9.81 -9.85 16.67
C ALA A 154 10.61 -9.49 17.93
N ALA A 155 10.17 -8.49 18.70
CA ALA A 155 10.80 -8.08 19.96
C ALA A 155 10.55 -9.07 21.11
N TRP A 156 9.42 -9.78 21.09
CA TRP A 156 9.07 -10.76 22.14
C TRP A 156 9.89 -12.05 22.05
N LEU A 157 10.27 -12.48 20.85
CA LEU A 157 11.06 -13.68 20.61
C LEU A 157 12.44 -13.68 21.32
N PRO A 158 13.28 -12.64 21.17
CA PRO A 158 14.56 -12.56 21.86
C PRO A 158 14.44 -12.24 23.34
N ALA A 159 13.45 -11.41 23.73
CA ALA A 159 13.09 -11.18 25.12
C ALA A 159 12.88 -12.50 25.87
N ARG A 160 12.12 -13.41 25.25
CA ARG A 160 11.86 -14.75 25.80
C ARG A 160 13.12 -15.62 25.78
N ARG A 161 13.92 -15.58 24.70
CA ARG A 161 15.22 -16.29 24.65
C ARG A 161 16.20 -15.82 25.73
N ALA A 162 16.27 -14.52 26.02
CA ALA A 162 17.14 -13.97 27.05
C ALA A 162 16.73 -14.43 28.47
N THR A 163 15.43 -14.56 28.74
CA THR A 163 14.93 -15.10 30.00
C THR A 163 15.07 -16.62 30.13
N GLN A 164 15.22 -17.34 29.01
CA GLN A 164 15.42 -18.79 28.96
C GLN A 164 16.89 -19.19 28.82
N ALA A 165 17.80 -18.23 28.62
CA ALA A 165 19.24 -18.48 28.68
C ALA A 165 19.59 -18.83 30.12
N ASP A 166 19.60 -20.12 30.39
CA ASP A 166 19.69 -20.72 31.71
C ASP A 166 21.05 -20.37 32.34
N PRO A 167 21.09 -19.68 33.49
CA PRO A 167 22.33 -19.33 34.19
C PRO A 167 23.12 -20.56 34.65
N THR A 168 22.50 -21.75 34.59
CA THR A 168 23.11 -23.04 34.94
C THR A 168 24.07 -23.57 33.89
N GLU A 169 23.96 -23.17 32.62
CA GLU A 169 24.86 -23.60 31.53
C GLU A 169 26.18 -22.80 31.54
N ALA A 170 26.17 -21.58 32.09
CA ALA A 170 27.36 -20.77 32.31
C ALA A 170 28.27 -21.28 33.44
N LEU A 171 27.73 -22.11 34.35
CA LEU A 171 28.45 -22.69 35.49
C LEU A 171 29.02 -24.09 35.22
N ARG A 172 28.75 -24.69 34.04
CA ARG A 172 29.19 -26.05 33.69
C ARG A 172 30.37 -26.10 32.70
N GLN A 173 31.04 -24.97 32.50
CA GLN A 173 32.25 -24.86 31.67
C GLN A 173 33.55 -24.74 32.49
N GLU A 174 33.49 -24.97 33.81
CA GLU A 174 34.65 -25.35 34.62
C GLU A 174 34.60 -26.85 34.93
#